data_AF-A0A397VQ01-F1
#
_entry.id   AF-A0A397VQ01-F1
#
_cell.length_a   1.000
_cell.length_b   1.000
_cell.length_c   1.000
_cell.angle_alpha   90.00
_cell.angle_beta   90.00
_cell.angle_gamma   90.00
#
_symmetry.space_group_name_H-M   'P 1'
#
loop_
_entity.id
_entity.type
_entity.pdbx_description
1 polymer ?
#
loop_
_entity_poly.entity_id
_entity_poly.type
_entity_poly.pdbx_seq_one_letter_code
_entity_poly.pdbx_strand_id
1 'polypeptide(L)'
;MITLPNECYYEIFNNLRHNDNYKDLYSCALVNRQWCRIIIPILWSEPSSHFRDTSLIRICLLTLNVEEQSFLIPFNISLPSHSEPLFEYTSYITSVNELLFDGIKNWLHYNIYSRELENPVKHALITMLLRTGKNLKYFHLDEIILVQ
;
A
#
# COMPACT_ATOMS: atom_id res chain seq x y z
N MET A 1 26.72 24.44 -7.15
CA MET A 1 25.38 24.28 -6.54
C MET A 1 25.56 23.47 -5.27
N ILE A 2 25.17 23.99 -4.12
CA ILE A 2 25.18 23.23 -2.86
C ILE A 2 23.93 22.35 -2.86
N THR A 3 24.11 21.05 -2.91
CA THR A 3 23.02 20.08 -2.76
C THR A 3 22.87 19.75 -1.29
N LEU A 4 21.65 19.81 -0.76
CA LEU A 4 21.40 19.37 0.61
C LEU A 4 21.63 17.85 0.73
N PRO A 5 22.14 17.37 1.87
CA PRO A 5 22.17 15.95 2.19
C PRO A 5 20.77 15.32 2.16
N ASN A 6 20.69 14.01 1.95
CA ASN A 6 19.41 13.29 1.91
C ASN A 6 18.68 13.36 3.25
N GLU A 7 19.41 13.41 4.35
CA GLU A 7 18.90 13.54 5.71
C GLU A 7 18.13 14.86 5.87
N CYS A 8 18.65 15.95 5.30
CA CYS A 8 17.96 17.24 5.32
C CYS A 8 16.66 17.19 4.49
N TYR A 9 16.69 16.57 3.31
CA TYR A 9 15.47 16.37 2.51
C TYR A 9 14.45 15.50 3.24
N TYR A 10 14.90 14.42 3.86
CA TYR A 10 14.05 13.53 4.65
C TYR A 10 13.34 14.31 5.76
N GLU A 11 14.07 15.10 6.55
CA GLU A 11 13.47 15.94 7.60
C GLU A 11 12.45 16.92 7.03
N ILE A 12 12.75 17.61 5.92
CA ILE A 12 11.81 18.53 5.28
C ILE A 12 10.52 17.81 4.88
N PHE A 13 10.62 16.70 4.16
CA PHE A 13 9.45 15.96 3.68
C PHE A 13 8.67 15.28 4.81
N ASN A 14 9.36 14.75 5.82
CA ASN A 14 8.71 14.16 6.97
C ASN A 14 7.93 15.20 7.79
N ASN A 15 8.44 16.43 7.90
CA ASN A 15 7.68 17.53 8.50
C ASN A 15 6.44 17.93 7.69
N LEU A 16 6.50 17.90 6.35
CA LEU A 16 5.33 18.18 5.50
C LEU A 16 4.22 17.12 5.65
N ARG A 17 4.56 15.89 6.04
CA ARG A 17 3.58 14.81 6.26
C ARG A 17 2.61 15.14 7.39
N HIS A 18 3.07 15.80 8.46
CA HIS A 18 2.30 16.03 9.68
C HIS A 18 1.10 16.99 9.52
N ASN A 19 1.02 17.72 8.42
CA ASN A 19 -0.06 18.68 8.15
C ASN A 19 -1.17 18.12 7.24
N ASP A 20 -1.29 16.79 7.09
CA ASP A 20 -2.17 16.11 6.13
C ASP A 20 -1.95 16.54 4.66
N ASN A 21 -0.80 17.15 4.37
CA ASN A 21 -0.42 17.65 3.04
C ASN A 21 0.15 16.55 2.14
N TYR A 22 -0.48 15.37 2.14
CA TYR A 22 -0.06 14.24 1.30
C TYR A 22 -0.08 14.58 -0.20
N LYS A 23 -0.99 15.46 -0.63
CA LYS A 23 -1.05 15.97 -2.01
C LYS A 23 0.18 16.80 -2.38
N ASP A 24 0.69 17.58 -1.44
CA ASP A 24 1.89 18.40 -1.65
C ASP A 24 3.12 17.49 -1.71
N LEU A 25 3.22 16.51 -0.81
CA LEU A 25 4.28 15.50 -0.85
C LEU A 25 4.27 14.72 -2.17
N TYR A 26 3.10 14.29 -2.65
CA TYR A 26 2.99 13.64 -3.95
C TYR A 26 3.49 14.55 -5.08
N SER A 27 3.13 15.84 -5.05
CA SER A 27 3.62 16.83 -6.02
C SER A 27 5.15 16.99 -5.95
N CYS A 28 5.73 17.02 -4.75
CA CYS A 28 7.18 17.05 -4.55
C CYS A 28 7.88 15.78 -5.08
N ALA A 29 7.25 14.60 -4.97
CA ALA A 29 7.81 13.36 -5.48
C ALA A 29 8.01 13.37 -7.01
N LEU A 30 7.27 14.21 -7.73
CA LEU A 30 7.35 14.34 -9.19
C LEU A 30 8.45 15.32 -9.65
N VAL A 31 9.07 16.08 -8.75
CA VAL A 31 10.07 17.11 -9.11
C VAL A 31 11.34 16.49 -9.69
N ASN A 32 11.91 15.48 -9.04
CA ASN A 32 13.10 14.79 -9.52
C ASN A 32 13.24 13.38 -8.88
N ARG A 33 14.15 12.57 -9.43
CA ARG A 33 14.38 11.18 -8.96
C ARG A 33 14.87 11.08 -7.52
N GLN A 34 15.65 12.06 -7.03
CA GLN A 34 16.16 12.05 -5.66
C GLN A 34 15.03 12.28 -4.66
N TRP A 35 14.18 13.27 -4.91
CA TRP A 35 13.02 13.59 -4.10
C TRP A 35 12.01 12.44 -4.10
N CYS A 36 11.74 11.86 -5.28
CA CYS A 36 10.90 10.66 -5.41
C CYS A 36 11.36 9.52 -4.48
N ARG A 37 12.66 9.20 -4.49
CA ARG A 37 13.23 8.10 -3.68
C ARG A 37 13.11 8.32 -2.17
N ILE A 38 13.07 9.58 -1.71
CA ILE A 38 12.93 9.91 -0.29
C ILE A 38 11.46 9.97 0.10
N ILE A 39 10.61 10.58 -0.73
CA ILE A 39 9.20 10.81 -0.43
C ILE A 39 8.37 9.53 -0.50
N ILE A 40 8.65 8.63 -1.45
CA ILE A 40 7.84 7.40 -1.61
C ILE A 40 7.83 6.55 -0.32
N PRO A 41 8.97 6.27 0.34
CA PRO A 41 8.95 5.61 1.65
C PRO A 41 8.16 6.37 2.72
N ILE A 42 8.24 7.71 2.76
CA ILE A 42 7.51 8.55 3.72
C ILE A 42 5.99 8.46 3.50
N LEU A 43 5.55 8.49 2.23
CA LEU A 43 4.13 8.37 1.88
C LEU A 43 3.57 6.99 2.23
N TRP A 44 4.38 5.94 2.03
CA TRP A 44 3.97 4.56 2.25
C TRP A 44 4.15 4.06 3.68
N SER A 45 4.85 4.80 4.54
CA SER A 45 5.10 4.36 5.92
C SER A 45 3.83 4.27 6.75
N GLU A 46 2.91 5.21 6.61
CA GLU A 46 1.60 5.15 7.27
C GLU A 46 0.52 5.58 6.27
N PRO A 47 0.04 4.64 5.44
CA PRO A 47 -0.92 4.97 4.40
C PRO A 47 -2.23 5.52 4.96
N SER A 48 -2.54 5.31 6.25
CA SER A 48 -3.69 5.88 6.96
C SER A 48 -4.95 5.96 6.08
N SER A 49 -5.49 7.16 5.84
CA SER A 49 -6.68 7.37 5.02
C SER A 49 -6.55 6.94 3.54
N HIS A 50 -5.33 6.80 3.02
CA HIS A 50 -5.02 6.36 1.66
C HIS A 50 -5.26 4.88 1.42
N PHE A 51 -5.42 4.05 2.46
CA PHE A 51 -5.85 2.67 2.25
C PHE A 51 -7.22 2.58 1.55
N ARG A 52 -8.06 3.63 1.62
CA ARG A 52 -9.33 3.70 0.88
C ARG A 52 -9.16 3.90 -0.63
N ASP A 53 -7.97 4.28 -1.09
CA ASP A 53 -7.65 4.49 -2.50
C ASP A 53 -7.45 3.15 -3.21
N THR A 54 -8.26 2.90 -4.24
CA THR A 54 -8.18 1.71 -5.08
C THR A 54 -6.80 1.53 -5.75
N SER A 55 -6.05 2.62 -5.93
CA SER A 55 -4.69 2.61 -6.50
C SER A 55 -3.70 1.91 -5.57
N LEU A 56 -3.84 2.08 -4.25
CA LEU A 56 -3.01 1.42 -3.26
C LEU A 56 -3.31 -0.09 -3.26
N ILE A 57 -4.59 -0.47 -3.26
CA ILE A 57 -5.00 -1.88 -3.36
C ILE A 57 -4.45 -2.53 -4.62
N ARG A 58 -4.52 -1.82 -5.77
CA ARG A 58 -3.94 -2.29 -7.03
C ARG A 58 -2.42 -2.53 -6.91
N ILE A 59 -1.68 -1.66 -6.24
CA ILE A 59 -0.24 -1.84 -6.02
C ILE A 59 0.03 -3.05 -5.11
N CYS A 60 -0.76 -3.22 -4.03
CA CYS A 60 -0.65 -4.41 -3.17
C CYS A 60 -0.95 -5.71 -3.93
N LEU A 61 -1.94 -5.70 -4.84
CA LEU A 61 -2.24 -6.84 -5.70
C LEU A 61 -1.10 -7.15 -6.69
N LEU A 62 -0.38 -6.13 -7.18
CA LEU A 62 0.80 -6.31 -8.03
C LEU A 62 2.01 -6.91 -7.28
N THR A 63 2.04 -6.80 -5.95
CA THR A 63 3.13 -7.35 -5.12
C THR A 63 2.88 -8.78 -4.62
N LEU A 64 1.75 -9.38 -4.97
CA LEU A 64 1.45 -10.77 -4.63
C LEU A 64 2.47 -11.71 -5.27
N ASN A 65 2.96 -12.70 -4.54
CA ASN A 65 3.81 -13.75 -5.09
C ASN A 65 2.98 -14.84 -5.77
N VAL A 66 3.64 -15.85 -6.35
CA VAL A 66 2.96 -16.93 -7.08
C VAL A 66 1.96 -17.70 -6.20
N GLU A 67 2.29 -17.98 -4.95
CA GLU A 67 1.38 -18.69 -4.03
C GLU A 67 0.13 -17.87 -3.70
N GLU A 68 0.30 -16.60 -3.36
CA GLU A 68 -0.79 -15.66 -3.03
C GLU A 68 -1.69 -15.40 -4.24
N GLN A 69 -1.11 -15.28 -5.45
CA GLN A 69 -1.89 -15.19 -6.68
C GLN A 69 -2.67 -16.46 -6.96
N SER A 70 -2.05 -17.63 -6.75
CA SER A 70 -2.69 -18.93 -6.98
C SER A 70 -3.93 -19.14 -6.10
N PHE A 71 -3.90 -18.61 -4.87
CA PHE A 71 -5.06 -18.61 -3.98
C PHE A 71 -6.27 -17.86 -4.55
N LEU A 72 -6.04 -16.83 -5.39
CA LEU A 72 -7.11 -16.01 -5.98
C LEU A 72 -7.67 -16.58 -7.29
N ILE A 73 -6.99 -17.54 -7.93
CA ILE A 73 -7.41 -18.15 -9.22
C ILE A 73 -8.84 -18.73 -9.16
N PRO A 74 -9.25 -19.52 -8.14
CA PRO A 74 -10.59 -20.12 -8.10
C PRO A 74 -11.72 -19.09 -8.06
N PHE A 75 -11.42 -17.84 -7.69
CA PHE A 75 -12.38 -16.76 -7.56
C PHE A 75 -12.56 -15.95 -8.86
N ASN A 76 -11.85 -16.33 -9.95
CA ASN A 76 -11.88 -15.63 -11.24
C ASN A 76 -11.61 -14.11 -11.14
N ILE A 77 -10.74 -13.72 -10.19
CA ILE A 77 -10.32 -12.33 -10.03
C ILE A 77 -9.26 -12.03 -11.08
N SER A 78 -9.53 -11.09 -11.98
CA SER A 78 -8.53 -10.55 -12.90
C SER A 78 -7.56 -9.69 -12.10
N LEU A 79 -6.37 -10.22 -11.84
CA LEU A 79 -5.29 -9.47 -11.22
C LEU A 79 -4.75 -8.41 -12.19
N PRO A 80 -4.26 -7.26 -11.68
CA PRO A 80 -3.63 -6.27 -12.53
C PRO A 80 -2.42 -6.88 -13.25
N SER A 81 -2.42 -6.83 -14.58
CA SER A 81 -1.24 -7.15 -15.38
C SER A 81 -0.36 -5.90 -15.53
N HIS A 82 0.96 -6.11 -15.71
CA HIS A 82 2.03 -5.13 -16.02
C HIS A 82 3.05 -4.82 -14.91
N SER A 83 4.14 -4.18 -15.37
CA SER A 83 5.50 -4.07 -14.80
C SER A 83 5.59 -4.03 -13.29
N GLU A 84 6.57 -4.78 -12.77
CA GLU A 84 6.99 -4.78 -11.38
C GLU A 84 6.96 -3.36 -10.79
N PRO A 85 6.39 -3.19 -9.58
CA PRO A 85 6.38 -1.89 -8.93
C PRO A 85 7.81 -1.32 -8.83
N LEU A 86 7.95 -0.02 -9.09
CA LEU A 86 9.25 0.65 -9.10
C LEU A 86 9.97 0.60 -7.74
N PHE A 87 9.21 0.39 -6.66
CA PHE A 87 9.70 0.32 -5.30
C PHE A 87 9.09 -0.89 -4.58
N GLU A 88 9.76 -1.35 -3.52
CA GLU A 88 9.21 -2.31 -2.55
C GLU A 88 8.17 -1.62 -1.64
N TYR A 89 7.10 -1.09 -2.22
CA TYR A 89 6.11 -0.23 -1.56
C TYR A 89 5.59 -0.82 -0.24
N THR A 90 5.24 -2.10 -0.24
CA THR A 90 4.66 -2.79 0.91
C THR A 90 5.67 -2.99 2.04
N SER A 91 6.97 -3.00 1.73
CA SER A 91 8.03 -3.08 2.75
C SER A 91 8.17 -1.79 3.56
N TYR A 92 7.72 -0.65 3.02
CA TYR A 92 7.77 0.63 3.73
C TYR A 92 6.64 0.77 4.74
N ILE A 93 5.54 0.02 4.57
CA ILE A 93 4.36 0.10 5.45
C ILE A 93 4.76 -0.25 6.89
N THR A 94 4.42 0.64 7.82
CA THR A 94 4.67 0.49 9.26
C THR A 94 3.39 0.24 10.06
N SER A 95 2.23 0.59 9.51
CA SER A 95 0.93 0.35 10.13
C SER A 95 -0.14 -0.04 9.12
N VAL A 96 -0.97 -0.99 9.53
CA VAL A 96 -2.16 -1.43 8.79
C VAL A 96 -3.36 -1.35 9.73
N ASN A 97 -4.48 -0.80 9.24
CA ASN A 97 -5.72 -0.69 9.97
C ASN A 97 -6.92 -1.11 9.10
N GLU A 98 -8.13 -1.04 9.66
CA GLU A 98 -9.38 -1.43 8.99
C GLU A 98 -9.67 -0.69 7.68
N LEU A 99 -9.02 0.46 7.44
CA LEU A 99 -9.20 1.19 6.18
C LEU A 99 -8.68 0.40 4.97
N LEU A 100 -7.80 -0.59 5.19
CA LEU A 100 -7.43 -1.57 4.16
C LEU A 100 -8.67 -2.30 3.64
N PHE A 101 -9.59 -2.67 4.53
CA PHE A 101 -10.81 -3.38 4.15
C PHE A 101 -11.77 -2.48 3.38
N ASP A 102 -11.86 -1.19 3.73
CA ASP A 102 -12.59 -0.20 2.94
C ASP A 102 -11.99 -0.04 1.54
N GLY A 103 -10.66 -0.03 1.44
CA GLY A 103 -9.96 -0.04 0.15
C GLY A 103 -10.33 -1.25 -0.70
N ILE A 104 -10.28 -2.45 -0.12
CA ILE A 104 -10.64 -3.71 -0.81
C ILE A 104 -12.09 -3.63 -1.30
N LYS A 105 -13.02 -3.18 -0.45
CA LYS A 105 -14.43 -2.96 -0.82
C LYS A 105 -14.56 -2.02 -2.01
N ASN A 106 -13.89 -0.88 -1.97
CA ASN A 106 -13.90 0.11 -3.04
C ASN A 106 -13.32 -0.47 -4.33
N TRP A 107 -12.22 -1.21 -4.26
CA TRP A 107 -11.58 -1.84 -5.41
C TRP A 107 -12.47 -2.91 -6.04
N LEU A 108 -13.11 -3.77 -5.24
CA LEU A 108 -14.06 -4.76 -5.73
C LEU A 108 -15.26 -4.10 -6.39
N HIS A 109 -15.84 -3.07 -5.76
CA HIS A 109 -16.96 -2.33 -6.30
C HIS A 109 -16.60 -1.66 -7.64
N TYR A 110 -15.43 -1.02 -7.72
CA TYR A 110 -14.94 -0.37 -8.94
C TYR A 110 -14.77 -1.35 -10.11
N ASN A 111 -14.33 -2.58 -9.81
CA ASN A 111 -14.13 -3.63 -10.82
C ASN A 111 -15.36 -4.55 -10.99
N ILE A 112 -16.52 -4.19 -10.42
CA ILE A 112 -17.79 -4.92 -10.57
C ILE A 112 -17.69 -6.38 -10.06
N TYR A 113 -16.94 -6.60 -8.98
CA TYR A 113 -16.85 -7.89 -8.29
C TYR A 113 -17.90 -8.02 -7.17
N SER A 114 -18.28 -9.27 -6.88
CA SER A 114 -19.17 -9.60 -5.76
C SER A 114 -18.50 -9.30 -4.40
N ARG A 115 -19.30 -8.90 -3.41
CA ARG A 115 -18.84 -8.72 -2.02
C ARG A 115 -18.33 -10.01 -1.38
N GLU A 116 -18.76 -11.18 -1.88
CA GLU A 116 -18.26 -12.48 -1.43
C GLU A 116 -16.75 -12.65 -1.67
N LEU A 117 -16.17 -11.85 -2.59
CA LEU A 117 -14.74 -11.84 -2.86
C LEU A 117 -13.91 -10.99 -1.88
N GLU A 118 -14.56 -10.28 -0.94
CA GLU A 118 -13.83 -9.50 0.07
C GLU A 118 -12.89 -10.38 0.89
N ASN A 119 -13.36 -11.52 1.40
CA ASN A 119 -12.57 -12.35 2.31
C ASN A 119 -11.36 -13.00 1.61
N PRO A 120 -11.49 -13.56 0.40
CA PRO A 120 -10.35 -14.03 -0.37
C PRO A 120 -9.28 -12.94 -0.60
N VAL A 121 -9.70 -11.73 -0.98
CA VAL A 121 -8.76 -10.62 -1.23
C VAL A 121 -8.13 -10.13 0.07
N LYS A 122 -8.90 -10.02 1.16
CA LYS A 122 -8.36 -9.71 2.50
C LYS A 122 -7.28 -10.70 2.90
N HIS A 123 -7.55 -12.00 2.76
CA HIS A 123 -6.60 -13.04 3.09
C HIS A 123 -5.30 -12.91 2.26
N ALA A 124 -5.40 -12.78 0.94
CA ALA A 124 -4.24 -12.64 0.07
C ALA A 124 -3.40 -11.39 0.41
N LEU A 125 -4.05 -10.24 0.64
CA LEU A 125 -3.34 -9.01 0.96
C LEU A 125 -2.72 -9.03 2.36
N ILE A 126 -3.39 -9.62 3.36
CA ILE A 126 -2.82 -9.78 4.70
C ILE A 126 -1.59 -10.70 4.65
N THR A 127 -1.69 -11.86 4.00
CA THR A 127 -0.57 -12.79 3.84
C THR A 127 0.62 -12.11 3.15
N MET A 128 0.37 -11.35 2.09
CA MET A 128 1.39 -10.56 1.41
C MET A 128 2.02 -9.50 2.31
N LEU A 129 1.22 -8.77 3.09
CA LEU A 129 1.73 -7.75 4.02
C LEU A 129 2.59 -8.37 5.12
N LEU A 130 2.23 -9.55 5.64
CA LEU A 130 3.04 -10.27 6.62
C LEU A 130 4.37 -10.75 6.01
N ARG A 131 4.37 -11.16 4.74
CA ARG A 131 5.57 -11.57 4.02
C ARG A 131 6.50 -10.40 3.69
N THR A 132 5.95 -9.27 3.26
CA THR A 132 6.72 -8.14 2.70
C THR A 132 6.99 -7.02 3.71
N GLY A 133 6.16 -6.89 4.74
CA GLY A 133 6.17 -5.83 5.74
C GLY A 133 7.33 -5.91 6.73
N LYS A 134 8.57 -5.77 6.24
CA LYS A 134 9.79 -5.77 7.07
C LYS A 134 9.78 -4.67 8.15
N ASN A 135 9.08 -3.57 7.89
CA ASN A 135 8.96 -2.42 8.79
C ASN A 135 7.61 -2.34 9.52
N LEU A 136 6.75 -3.36 9.37
CA LEU A 136 5.42 -3.39 9.97
C LEU A 136 5.54 -3.46 11.51
N LYS A 137 4.97 -2.48 12.19
CA LYS A 137 4.98 -2.35 13.66
C LYS A 137 3.59 -2.51 14.25
N TYR A 138 2.57 -2.06 13.52
CA TYR A 138 1.19 -1.99 14.01
C TYR A 138 0.25 -2.69 13.05
N PHE A 139 -0.57 -3.59 13.60
CA PHE A 139 -1.55 -4.35 12.84
C PHE A 139 -2.87 -4.35 13.61
N HIS A 140 -3.73 -3.38 13.30
CA HIS A 140 -4.99 -3.11 13.99
C HIS A 140 -6.16 -3.49 13.10
N LEU A 141 -6.46 -4.79 13.04
CA LEU A 141 -7.64 -5.32 12.38
C LEU A 141 -8.53 -5.90 13.47
N ASP A 142 -9.51 -5.13 13.94
CA ASP A 142 -10.54 -5.72 14.79
C ASP A 142 -11.39 -6.62 13.86
N GLU A 143 -11.69 -7.84 14.31
CA GLU A 143 -12.26 -8.96 13.53
C GLU A 143 -11.28 -9.80 12.68
N ILE A 144 -10.32 -10.45 13.34
CA ILE A 144 -9.85 -11.75 12.85
C ILE A 144 -10.73 -12.84 13.48
N ILE A 145 -11.88 -13.13 12.86
CA ILE A 145 -12.49 -14.47 12.99
C ILE A 145 -11.76 -15.37 12.00
N LEU A 146 -10.59 -15.87 12.39
CA LEU A 146 -10.01 -17.06 11.74
C LEU A 146 -10.87 -18.25 12.19
N VAL A 147 -11.90 -18.59 11.42
CA VAL A 147 -12.50 -19.93 11.51
C VAL A 147 -11.46 -20.89 10.94
N GLN A 148 -10.89 -21.72 11.83
CA GLN A 148 -10.10 -22.90 11.46
C GLN A 148 -10.94 -23.94 10.74
#